data_AF-A0A969EGL7-F1
#
_entry.id   AF-A0A969EGL7-F1
#
_cell.length_a   1.000
_cell.length_b   1.000
_cell.length_c   1.000
_cell.angle_alpha   90.00
_cell.angle_beta   90.00
_cell.angle_gamma   90.00
#
_symmetry.space_group_name_H-M   'P 1'
#
loop_
_entity.id
_entity.type
_entity.pdbx_description
1 polymer ?
#
loop_
_entity_poly.entity_id
_entity_poly.type
_entity_poly.pdbx_seq_one_letter_code
_entity_poly.pdbx_strand_id
1 'polypeptide(L)'
;MKKFHLPGLIVFLLMLSGCTSTTKNDSKVNNQESFIFDWDAIGNQLVTQMNLEDGERVLLVASPGLFDPLVDVLAKKIRDAGGEYLGAVSVTDAQPVEWVTDFVTKIRPMEKDDLLSELSSVDLAVMLPGPVPSDKVYGAMQIVLNSEKTVPYIFIGQARTQ
;
A
#
# COMPACT_ATOMS: atom_id res chain seq x y z
N MET A 1 -35.87 -6.05 -53.25
CA MET A 1 -36.30 -7.45 -53.37
C MET A 1 -35.98 -7.97 -54.76
N LYS A 2 -35.62 -9.26 -54.87
CA LYS A 2 -35.14 -10.06 -56.03
C LYS A 2 -33.61 -10.12 -56.14
N LYS A 3 -32.93 -11.27 -56.23
CA LYS A 3 -33.28 -12.70 -56.12
C LYS A 3 -31.94 -13.44 -55.85
N PHE A 4 -31.98 -14.43 -54.97
CA PHE A 4 -30.93 -15.40 -54.67
C PHE A 4 -30.56 -16.27 -55.89
N HIS A 5 -29.27 -16.51 -56.12
CA HIS A 5 -28.79 -17.82 -56.59
C HIS A 5 -27.30 -18.03 -56.30
N LEU A 6 -27.03 -19.04 -55.47
CA LEU A 6 -25.76 -19.77 -55.33
C LEU A 6 -25.76 -20.87 -56.40
N PRO A 7 -24.61 -21.32 -56.93
CA PRO A 7 -24.11 -22.63 -56.45
C PRO A 7 -22.57 -22.81 -56.52
N GLY A 8 -22.07 -23.84 -55.83
CA GLY A 8 -20.71 -24.37 -55.95
C GLY A 8 -19.96 -24.32 -54.62
N LEU A 9 -20.18 -25.23 -53.67
CA LEU A 9 -19.71 -26.63 -53.68
C LEU A 9 -18.22 -26.75 -54.05
N ILE A 10 -17.34 -26.49 -53.09
CA ILE A 10 -16.02 -27.15 -53.02
C ILE A 10 -15.83 -27.66 -51.60
N VAL A 11 -16.16 -28.94 -51.44
CA VAL A 11 -15.62 -29.83 -50.42
C VAL A 11 -14.14 -29.99 -50.73
N PHE A 12 -13.24 -29.64 -49.82
CA PHE A 12 -11.91 -30.24 -49.80
C PHE A 12 -11.55 -30.68 -48.38
N LEU A 13 -11.18 -31.94 -48.33
CA LEU A 13 -11.04 -32.83 -47.19
C LEU A 13 -9.54 -33.02 -46.91
N LEU A 14 -9.20 -33.11 -45.62
CA LEU A 14 -8.00 -33.76 -45.05
C LEU A 14 -6.60 -33.19 -45.36
N MET A 15 -5.87 -32.87 -44.28
CA MET A 15 -4.60 -33.54 -43.95
C MET A 15 -4.31 -33.38 -42.46
N LEU A 16 -4.29 -34.52 -41.75
CA LEU A 16 -3.71 -34.66 -40.41
C LEU A 16 -2.19 -34.45 -40.52
N SER A 17 -1.62 -33.58 -39.70
CA SER A 17 -0.20 -33.59 -39.40
C SER A 17 -0.04 -33.48 -37.89
N GLY A 18 0.13 -34.64 -37.27
CA GLY A 18 0.61 -34.73 -35.90
C GLY A 18 2.10 -34.39 -35.87
N CYS A 19 2.47 -33.37 -35.12
CA CYS A 19 3.84 -33.19 -34.64
C CYS A 19 3.89 -33.65 -33.19
N THR A 20 4.47 -34.83 -32.97
CA THR A 20 4.90 -35.31 -31.66
C THR A 20 6.02 -34.42 -31.15
N SER A 21 5.69 -33.49 -30.26
CA SER A 21 6.68 -32.67 -29.58
C SER A 21 7.29 -33.47 -28.44
N THR A 22 8.42 -34.12 -28.72
CA THR A 22 9.33 -34.62 -27.68
C THR A 22 9.87 -33.41 -26.93
N THR A 23 9.32 -33.13 -25.74
CA THR A 23 9.92 -32.18 -24.80
C THR A 23 10.81 -32.97 -23.85
N LYS A 24 12.12 -32.89 -24.11
CA LYS A 24 13.15 -33.29 -23.17
C LYS A 24 13.10 -32.37 -21.95
N ASN A 25 13.22 -32.97 -20.76
CA ASN A 25 13.54 -32.28 -19.52
C ASN A 25 14.76 -31.38 -19.71
N ASP A 26 14.66 -30.13 -19.26
CA ASP A 26 15.48 -29.61 -18.16
C ASP A 26 15.31 -28.10 -18.07
N SER A 27 14.73 -27.65 -16.97
CA SER A 27 15.16 -26.48 -16.18
C SER A 27 14.14 -26.25 -15.08
N LYS A 28 14.52 -26.56 -13.83
CA LYS A 28 13.91 -25.92 -12.67
C LYS A 28 14.23 -24.43 -12.76
N VAL A 29 13.33 -23.65 -13.35
CA VAL A 29 13.30 -22.21 -13.15
C VAL A 29 12.77 -21.99 -11.74
N ASN A 30 13.66 -21.77 -10.77
CA ASN A 30 13.28 -21.11 -9.53
C ASN A 30 12.91 -19.67 -9.88
N ASN A 31 11.65 -19.46 -10.27
CA ASN A 31 11.07 -18.14 -10.41
C ASN A 31 10.82 -17.59 -8.99
N GLN A 32 11.88 -17.16 -8.31
CA GLN A 32 11.72 -16.14 -7.28
C GLN A 32 11.58 -14.82 -8.04
N GLU A 33 10.33 -14.48 -8.39
CA GLU A 33 10.00 -13.13 -8.82
C GLU A 33 10.33 -12.19 -7.66
N SER A 34 11.51 -11.58 -7.69
CA SER A 34 11.82 -10.44 -6.84
C SER A 34 10.87 -9.32 -7.26
N PHE A 35 9.87 -9.01 -6.45
CA PHE A 35 9.07 -7.81 -6.62
C PHE A 35 10.01 -6.60 -6.51
N ILE A 36 10.38 -6.02 -7.64
CA ILE A 36 11.13 -4.76 -7.68
C ILE A 36 10.09 -3.65 -7.51
N PHE A 37 10.01 -3.09 -6.31
CA PHE A 37 9.18 -1.92 -6.04
C PHE A 37 9.95 -0.66 -6.39
N ASP A 38 9.37 0.17 -7.25
CA ASP A 38 9.82 1.56 -7.43
C ASP A 38 9.26 2.40 -6.27
N TRP A 39 9.98 2.39 -5.16
CA TRP A 39 9.57 3.09 -3.94
C TRP A 39 9.40 4.59 -4.16
N ASP A 40 10.21 5.21 -5.02
CA ASP A 40 10.11 6.63 -5.30
C ASP A 40 8.82 6.96 -6.07
N ALA A 41 8.51 6.17 -7.11
CA ALA A 41 7.26 6.32 -7.86
C ALA A 41 6.03 6.11 -6.98
N ILE A 42 6.04 5.08 -6.12
CA ILE A 42 4.96 4.83 -5.15
C ILE A 42 4.85 6.02 -4.18
N GLY A 43 5.97 6.48 -3.62
CA GLY A 43 5.99 7.63 -2.71
C GLY A 43 5.46 8.92 -3.35
N ASN A 44 5.82 9.18 -4.61
CA ASN A 44 5.31 10.34 -5.37
C ASN A 44 3.79 10.28 -5.52
N GLN A 45 3.26 9.13 -5.91
CA GLN A 45 1.83 8.95 -6.09
C GLN A 45 1.10 9.13 -4.75
N LEU A 46 1.62 8.56 -3.67
CA LEU A 46 1.01 8.68 -2.35
C LEU A 46 0.98 10.13 -1.89
N VAL A 47 2.10 10.84 -1.90
CA VAL A 47 2.14 12.25 -1.45
C VAL A 47 1.28 13.15 -2.35
N THR A 48 1.18 12.86 -3.65
CA THR A 48 0.24 13.56 -4.53
C THR A 48 -1.21 13.35 -4.09
N GLN A 49 -1.58 12.12 -3.69
CA GLN A 49 -2.91 11.80 -3.20
C GLN A 49 -3.18 12.36 -1.80
N MET A 50 -2.14 12.56 -0.98
CA MET A 50 -2.28 13.21 0.32
C MET A 50 -2.77 14.65 0.16
N ASN A 51 -2.40 15.31 -0.95
CA ASN A 51 -2.79 16.69 -1.26
C ASN A 51 -2.52 17.62 -0.07
N LEU A 52 -1.29 17.55 0.46
CA LEU A 52 -0.93 18.19 1.72
C LEU A 52 -1.04 19.71 1.64
N GLU A 53 -1.56 20.31 2.71
CA GLU A 53 -1.43 21.73 3.00
C GLU A 53 -0.18 22.00 3.86
N ASP A 54 0.38 23.21 3.76
CA ASP A 54 1.57 23.60 4.52
C ASP A 54 1.31 23.47 6.04
N GLY A 55 2.16 22.69 6.70
CA GLY A 55 2.09 22.45 8.13
C GLY A 55 1.19 21.29 8.57
N GLU A 56 0.52 20.58 7.65
CA GLU A 56 -0.25 19.39 8.01
C GLU A 56 0.63 18.30 8.63
N ARG A 57 0.19 17.78 9.78
CA ARG A 57 0.93 16.85 10.61
C ARG A 57 0.62 15.41 10.21
N VAL A 58 1.60 14.75 9.61
CA VAL A 58 1.45 13.42 9.01
C VAL A 58 2.11 12.35 9.86
N LEU A 59 1.33 11.35 10.26
CA LEU A 59 1.80 10.15 10.96
C LEU A 59 1.76 8.93 10.02
N LEU A 60 2.84 8.14 10.03
CA LEU A 60 2.83 6.83 9.37
C LEU A 60 2.61 5.73 10.40
N VAL A 61 1.85 4.71 10.04
CA VAL A 61 1.71 3.48 10.82
C VAL A 61 2.14 2.32 9.92
N ALA A 62 3.08 1.51 10.39
CA ALA A 62 3.73 0.50 9.58
C ALA A 62 4.11 -0.74 10.39
N SER A 63 4.27 -1.86 9.70
CA SER A 63 4.94 -3.04 10.25
C SER A 63 6.35 -3.10 9.67
N PRO A 64 7.41 -3.23 10.50
CA PRO A 64 8.78 -3.37 10.02
C PRO A 64 8.94 -4.54 9.04
N GLY A 65 9.76 -4.36 8.02
CA GLY A 65 10.08 -5.36 7.01
C GLY A 65 10.02 -4.80 5.58
N LEU A 66 9.12 -5.37 4.75
CA LEU A 66 9.16 -5.16 3.30
C LEU A 66 8.98 -3.69 2.88
N PHE A 67 8.25 -2.89 3.67
CA PHE A 67 7.90 -1.51 3.34
C PHE A 67 8.79 -0.47 4.04
N ASP A 68 9.85 -0.88 4.73
CA ASP A 68 10.78 0.04 5.39
C ASP A 68 11.36 1.09 4.43
N PRO A 69 11.78 0.74 3.19
CA PRO A 69 12.26 1.74 2.24
C PRO A 69 11.21 2.79 1.88
N LEU A 70 9.92 2.42 1.88
CA LEU A 70 8.84 3.36 1.58
C LEU A 70 8.65 4.38 2.71
N VAL A 71 8.89 3.98 3.97
CA VAL A 71 8.80 4.90 5.12
C VAL A 71 9.81 6.05 4.95
N ASP A 72 11.05 5.73 4.60
CA ASP A 72 12.10 6.74 4.39
C ASP A 72 11.78 7.67 3.21
N VAL A 73 11.28 7.10 2.11
CA VAL A 73 10.84 7.86 0.94
C VAL A 73 9.70 8.82 1.30
N LEU A 74 8.68 8.33 2.02
CA LEU A 74 7.55 9.16 2.44
C LEU A 74 7.97 10.24 3.43
N ALA A 75 8.83 9.93 4.40
CA ALA A 75 9.34 10.92 5.34
C ALA A 75 10.00 12.11 4.64
N LYS A 76 10.79 11.86 3.58
CA LYS A 76 11.35 12.93 2.75
C LYS A 76 10.28 13.69 1.98
N LYS A 77 9.42 12.98 1.24
CA LYS A 77 8.44 13.60 0.33
C LYS A 77 7.34 14.38 1.07
N ILE A 78 6.91 13.95 2.25
CA ILE A 78 5.98 14.68 3.11
C ILE A 78 6.57 16.06 3.45
N ARG A 79 7.83 16.08 3.91
CA ARG A 79 8.53 17.33 4.25
C ARG A 79 8.73 18.23 3.03
N ASP A 80 9.10 17.66 1.89
CA ASP A 80 9.25 18.42 0.64
C ASP A 80 7.92 19.01 0.14
N ALA A 81 6.79 18.39 0.48
CA ALA A 81 5.45 18.86 0.13
C ALA A 81 4.84 19.83 1.15
N GLY A 82 5.62 20.31 2.13
CA GLY A 82 5.17 21.28 3.14
C GLY A 82 4.58 20.68 4.41
N GLY A 83 4.41 19.35 4.48
CA GLY A 83 3.88 18.67 5.66
C GLY A 83 4.90 18.47 6.78
N GLU A 84 4.41 18.42 8.02
CA GLU A 84 5.19 18.03 9.19
C GLU A 84 5.19 16.50 9.34
N TYR A 85 6.32 15.87 9.07
CA TYR A 85 6.48 14.43 9.30
C TYR A 85 6.64 14.13 10.80
N LEU A 86 5.62 13.53 11.41
CA LEU A 86 5.62 13.17 12.83
C LEU A 86 6.38 11.88 13.15
N GLY A 87 6.80 11.10 12.16
CA GLY A 87 7.45 9.81 12.37
C GLY A 87 6.62 8.62 11.89
N ALA A 88 7.15 7.42 12.10
CA ALA A 88 6.46 6.17 11.81
C ALA A 88 6.34 5.30 13.08
N VAL A 89 5.13 4.85 13.37
CA VAL A 89 4.89 3.95 14.50
C VAL A 89 4.87 2.51 14.00
N SER A 90 5.72 1.68 14.62
CA SER A 90 5.65 0.24 14.45
C SER A 90 4.43 -0.33 15.16
N VAL A 91 3.68 -1.19 14.48
CA VAL A 91 2.62 -2.00 15.11
C VAL A 91 3.15 -3.18 15.92
N THR A 92 4.48 -3.38 15.92
CA THR A 92 5.16 -4.41 16.71
C THR A 92 5.99 -3.77 17.83
N ASP A 93 6.49 -4.59 18.76
CA ASP A 93 7.38 -4.11 19.82
C ASP A 93 8.72 -3.58 19.27
N ALA A 94 9.15 -4.11 18.12
CA ALA A 94 10.35 -3.67 17.43
C ALA A 94 10.08 -2.34 16.71
N GLN A 95 10.65 -1.26 17.23
CA GLN A 95 10.59 0.07 16.62
C GLN A 95 11.94 0.38 15.95
N PRO A 96 11.99 0.49 14.61
CA PRO A 96 13.19 0.92 13.90
C PRO A 96 13.63 2.31 14.36
N VAL A 97 14.94 2.51 14.51
CA VAL A 97 15.52 3.76 15.05
C VAL A 97 15.27 4.93 14.11
N GLU A 98 15.30 4.66 12.81
CA GLU A 98 15.10 5.60 11.71
C GLU A 98 13.68 6.20 11.70
N TRP A 99 12.73 5.49 12.30
CA TRP A 99 11.32 5.89 12.38
C TRP A 99 11.00 6.74 13.62
N VAL A 100 11.91 6.74 14.61
CA VAL A 100 11.67 7.37 15.90
C VAL A 100 11.83 8.88 15.82
N THR A 101 10.83 9.58 16.33
CA THR A 101 10.80 11.02 16.56
C THR A 101 10.38 11.27 18.01
N ASP A 102 10.39 12.54 18.43
CA ASP A 102 9.85 12.92 19.74
C ASP A 102 8.36 12.57 19.86
N PHE A 103 7.59 12.75 18.78
CA PHE A 103 6.17 12.39 18.75
C PHE A 103 5.97 10.89 18.92
N VAL A 104 6.69 10.05 18.16
CA VAL A 104 6.63 8.58 18.28
C VAL A 104 7.04 8.12 19.68
N THR A 105 8.12 8.69 20.23
CA THR A 105 8.60 8.40 21.60
C THR A 105 7.54 8.73 22.63
N LYS A 106 6.81 9.83 22.44
CA LYS A 106 5.73 10.28 23.33
C LYS A 106 4.51 9.37 23.28
N ILE A 107 4.03 8.98 22.10
CA ILE A 107 2.76 8.23 21.97
C ILE A 107 2.86 6.72 22.22
N ARG A 108 4.02 6.11 21.98
CA ARG A 108 4.18 4.65 22.14
C ARG A 108 3.81 4.12 23.53
N PRO A 109 4.23 4.73 24.64
CA PRO A 109 3.87 4.26 25.98
C PRO A 109 2.48 4.71 26.44
N MET A 110 1.78 5.58 25.69
CA MET A 110 0.47 6.09 26.11
C MET A 110 -0.59 5.00 26.09
N GLU A 111 -1.49 5.11 27.06
CA GLU A 111 -2.70 4.31 27.15
C GLU A 111 -3.88 5.06 26.51
N LYS A 112 -5.00 4.36 26.33
CA LYS A 112 -6.10 4.74 25.44
C LYS A 112 -6.46 6.23 25.42
N ASP A 113 -6.88 6.81 26.54
CA ASP A 113 -7.46 8.17 26.54
C ASP A 113 -6.40 9.25 26.25
N ASP A 114 -5.20 9.10 26.84
CA ASP A 114 -4.05 9.99 26.56
C ASP A 114 -3.60 9.86 25.11
N LEU A 115 -3.57 8.63 24.58
CA LEU A 115 -3.23 8.35 23.20
C LEU A 115 -4.24 9.00 22.23
N LEU A 116 -5.53 8.87 22.50
CA LEU A 116 -6.57 9.50 21.68
C LEU A 116 -6.44 11.03 21.68
N SER A 117 -6.20 11.62 22.85
CA SER A 117 -6.00 13.06 22.98
C SER A 117 -4.73 13.55 22.27
N GLU A 118 -3.66 12.77 22.26
CA GLU A 118 -2.44 13.17 21.56
C GLU A 118 -2.60 13.03 20.04
N LEU A 119 -3.25 11.95 19.60
CA LEU A 119 -3.49 11.66 18.19
C LEU A 119 -4.52 12.59 17.53
N SER A 120 -5.35 13.31 18.29
CA SER A 120 -6.24 14.34 17.74
C SER A 120 -5.49 15.55 17.18
N SER A 121 -4.16 15.63 17.39
CA SER A 121 -3.31 16.64 16.76
C SER A 121 -2.71 16.18 15.42
N VAL A 122 -3.05 14.98 14.95
CA VAL A 122 -2.60 14.42 13.68
C VAL A 122 -3.62 14.77 12.61
N ASP A 123 -3.20 15.52 11.59
CA ASP A 123 -4.06 15.93 10.48
C ASP A 123 -4.21 14.81 9.44
N LEU A 124 -3.21 13.95 9.29
CA LEU A 124 -3.24 12.84 8.34
C LEU A 124 -2.51 11.61 8.87
N ALA A 125 -3.14 10.44 8.78
CA ALA A 125 -2.50 9.16 9.06
C ALA A 125 -2.47 8.27 7.82
N VAL A 126 -1.29 7.75 7.49
CA VAL A 126 -1.10 6.78 6.39
C VAL A 126 -0.83 5.41 6.98
N MET A 127 -1.70 4.47 6.63
CA MET A 127 -1.58 3.08 7.05
C MET A 127 -0.88 2.30 5.94
N LEU A 128 0.40 1.98 6.15
CA LEU A 128 1.15 1.12 5.24
C LEU A 128 0.62 -0.33 5.33
N PRO A 129 0.97 -1.22 4.37
CA PRO A 129 0.55 -2.61 4.45
C PRO A 129 1.11 -3.31 5.71
N GLY A 130 0.28 -4.10 6.38
CA GLY A 130 0.64 -4.83 7.61
C GLY A 130 -0.26 -4.46 8.79
N PRO A 131 -0.25 -3.19 9.24
CA PRO A 131 -1.16 -2.66 10.26
C PRO A 131 -2.63 -3.03 10.07
N VAL A 132 -3.30 -3.33 11.20
CA VAL A 132 -4.72 -3.70 11.28
C VAL A 132 -5.43 -2.92 12.40
N PRO A 133 -6.78 -2.81 12.37
CA PRO A 133 -7.55 -2.10 13.38
C PRO A 133 -7.37 -2.54 14.84
N SER A 134 -6.91 -3.77 15.09
CA SER A 134 -6.61 -4.24 16.44
C SER A 134 -5.28 -3.72 16.99
N ASP A 135 -4.42 -3.14 16.16
CA ASP A 135 -3.16 -2.54 16.60
C ASP A 135 -3.44 -1.22 17.32
N LYS A 136 -2.76 -0.99 18.45
CA LYS A 136 -3.08 0.10 19.38
C LYS A 136 -3.20 1.47 18.70
N VAL A 137 -2.17 1.88 17.94
CA VAL A 137 -2.14 3.20 17.29
C VAL A 137 -3.05 3.26 16.07
N TYR A 138 -3.15 2.18 15.27
CA TYR A 138 -4.12 2.14 14.17
C TYR A 138 -5.55 2.30 14.71
N GLY A 139 -5.94 1.48 15.68
CA GLY A 139 -7.29 1.49 16.24
C GLY A 139 -7.63 2.80 16.92
N ALA A 140 -6.68 3.39 17.65
CA ALA A 140 -6.84 4.72 18.23
C ALA A 140 -7.02 5.79 17.14
N MET A 141 -6.24 5.71 16.06
CA MET A 141 -6.41 6.63 14.94
C MET A 141 -7.77 6.50 14.30
N GLN A 142 -8.27 5.29 14.04
CA GLN A 142 -9.62 5.07 13.53
C GLN A 142 -10.71 5.71 14.41
N ILE A 143 -10.52 5.77 15.73
CA ILE A 143 -11.48 6.41 16.64
C ILE A 143 -11.47 7.93 16.43
N VAL A 144 -10.31 8.58 16.48
CA VAL A 144 -10.14 10.03 16.26
C VAL A 144 -10.75 10.43 14.91
N LEU A 145 -10.39 9.68 13.89
CA LEU A 145 -10.73 9.90 12.49
C LEU A 145 -12.20 9.65 12.14
N ASN A 146 -12.89 8.81 12.90
CA ASN A 146 -14.35 8.64 12.75
C ASN A 146 -15.15 9.64 13.60
N SER A 147 -14.52 10.27 14.59
CA SER A 147 -15.15 11.30 15.42
C SER A 147 -15.20 12.66 14.72
N GLU A 148 -14.22 12.93 13.85
CA GLU A 148 -14.12 14.15 13.04
C GLU A 148 -14.43 13.81 11.58
N LYS A 149 -15.69 13.99 11.17
CA LYS A 149 -16.10 13.72 9.78
C LYS A 149 -15.23 14.54 8.82
N THR A 150 -14.46 13.81 7.99
CA THR A 150 -13.73 14.22 6.77
C THR A 150 -12.24 14.57 6.96
N VAL A 151 -11.42 13.57 7.30
CA VAL A 151 -9.98 13.58 7.01
C VAL A 151 -9.71 12.54 5.89
N PRO A 152 -8.93 12.87 4.84
CA PRO A 152 -8.61 11.89 3.80
C PRO A 152 -7.74 10.76 4.35
N TYR A 153 -8.16 9.49 4.24
CA TYR A 153 -7.33 8.33 4.58
C TYR A 153 -6.79 7.66 3.32
N ILE A 154 -5.48 7.45 3.28
CA ILE A 154 -4.87 6.62 2.24
C ILE A 154 -4.54 5.26 2.84
N PHE A 155 -5.31 4.26 2.43
CA PHE A 155 -5.07 2.87 2.74
C PHE A 155 -4.29 2.21 1.62
N ILE A 156 -3.13 1.64 1.94
CA ILE A 156 -2.33 0.85 1.00
C ILE A 156 -2.49 -0.62 1.39
N GLY A 157 -3.44 -1.33 0.79
CA GLY A 157 -3.67 -2.75 1.06
C GLY A 157 -5.13 -3.17 0.89
N GLN A 158 -5.47 -4.42 1.20
CA GLN A 158 -6.86 -4.91 1.23
C GLN A 158 -7.33 -5.02 2.69
N ALA A 159 -8.39 -4.29 3.05
CA ALA A 159 -9.07 -4.43 4.32
C ALA A 159 -9.86 -5.74 4.26
N ARG A 160 -9.31 -6.83 4.80
CA ARG A 160 -10.11 -8.03 5.02
C ARG A 160 -11.00 -7.79 6.23
N THR A 161 -12.19 -7.26 5.99
CA THR A 161 -13.32 -7.42 6.91
C THR A 161 -13.62 -8.92 7.00
N GLN A 162 -13.42 -9.50 8.19
CA GLN A 162 -14.09 -10.73 8.59
C GLN A 162 -15.33 -10.36 9.38
#